data_AF-A0A965KLL6-F1
#
_entry.id   AF-A0A965KLL6-F1
#
_cell.length_a   1.000
_cell.length_b   1.000
_cell.length_c   1.000
_cell.angle_alpha   90.00
_cell.angle_beta   90.00
_cell.angle_gamma   90.00
#
_symmetry.space_group_name_H-M   'P 1'
#
loop_
_entity.id
_entity.type
_entity.pdbx_description
1 polymer ?
#
loop_
_entity_poly.entity_id
_entity_poly.type
_entity_poly.pdbx_seq_one_letter_code
_entity_poly.pdbx_strand_id
1 'polypeptide(L)' 'VEVHEPISPELAWKLTAHEQAPALALEDVDARGVRRAGGLKNKLRKRISQANAESIAKPTVNDLKEIEHH' A
#
# COMPACT_ATOMS: atom_id res chain seq x y z
N VAL A 1 -31.69 -23.75 -1.16
CA VAL A 1 -30.92 -22.75 -0.37
C VAL A 1 -29.51 -23.28 -0.31
N GLU A 2 -28.59 -22.71 -1.09
CA GLU A 2 -27.19 -23.15 -1.07
C GLU A 2 -26.51 -22.55 0.16
N VAL A 3 -26.40 -23.36 1.19
CA VAL A 3 -25.70 -22.98 2.43
C VAL A 3 -24.21 -23.09 2.15
N HIS A 4 -23.55 -21.94 2.04
CA HIS A 4 -22.11 -21.88 1.92
C HIS A 4 -21.49 -22.07 3.31
N GLU A 5 -20.53 -22.98 3.42
CA GLU A 5 -19.76 -23.15 4.66
C GLU A 5 -18.98 -21.86 4.95
N PRO A 6 -18.96 -21.38 6.21
CA PRO A 6 -18.24 -20.15 6.54
C PRO A 6 -16.76 -20.32 6.27
N ILE A 7 -16.18 -19.31 5.62
CA ILE A 7 -14.80 -19.30 5.21
C ILE A 7 -13.89 -19.39 6.45
N SER A 8 -12.82 -20.19 6.38
CA SER A 8 -11.88 -20.29 7.50
C SER A 8 -11.23 -18.93 7.82
N PRO A 9 -10.87 -18.67 9.10
CA PRO A 9 -10.25 -17.40 9.50
C PRO A 9 -8.97 -17.07 8.72
N GLU A 10 -8.17 -18.08 8.37
CA GLU A 10 -6.96 -17.93 7.57
C GLU A 10 -7.26 -17.48 6.15
N LEU A 11 -8.30 -18.05 5.51
CA LEU A 11 -8.69 -17.66 4.16
C LEU A 11 -9.31 -16.27 4.16
N ALA A 12 -10.12 -15.94 5.17
CA ALA A 12 -10.64 -14.60 5.37
C ALA A 12 -9.51 -13.58 5.55
N TRP A 13 -8.47 -13.90 6.32
CA TRP A 13 -7.28 -13.06 6.46
C TRP A 13 -6.55 -12.90 5.14
N LYS A 14 -6.31 -13.96 4.38
CA LYS A 14 -5.64 -13.87 3.06
C LYS A 14 -6.43 -13.05 2.04
N LEU A 15 -7.76 -13.20 2.00
CA LEU A 15 -8.65 -12.44 1.12
C LEU A 15 -8.82 -10.98 1.57
N THR A 16 -8.48 -10.69 2.82
CA THR A 16 -8.53 -9.32 3.37
C THR A 16 -7.17 -8.64 3.44
N ALA A 17 -6.07 -9.40 3.38
CA ALA A 17 -4.73 -8.86 3.33
C ALA A 17 -4.54 -8.07 2.03
N HIS A 18 -4.39 -6.75 2.14
CA HIS A 18 -3.96 -5.90 1.05
C HIS A 18 -2.45 -5.70 1.16
N GLU A 19 -1.70 -6.19 0.18
CA GLU A 19 -0.28 -5.93 0.07
C GLU A 19 -0.07 -4.46 -0.36
N GLN A 20 0.46 -3.65 0.55
CA GLN A 20 0.83 -2.27 0.22
C GLN A 20 2.25 -2.23 -0.32
N ALA A 21 2.41 -1.71 -1.53
CA ALA A 21 3.72 -1.52 -2.12
C ALA A 21 4.52 -0.50 -1.27
N PRO A 22 5.80 -0.79 -0.95
CA PRO A 22 6.65 0.18 -0.27
C PRO A 22 6.93 1.38 -1.18
N ALA A 23 7.34 2.50 -0.57
CA ALA A 23 7.73 3.69 -1.31
C ALA A 23 8.82 3.37 -2.35
N LEU A 24 8.68 3.92 -3.56
CA LEU A 24 9.63 3.75 -4.67
C LEU A 24 11.06 4.09 -4.24
N ALA A 25 11.97 3.13 -4.41
CA ALA A 25 13.37 3.33 -4.13
C ALA A 25 14.01 4.17 -5.26
N LEU A 26 14.42 5.39 -4.94
CA LEU A 26 15.26 6.19 -5.83
C LEU A 26 16.72 5.82 -5.59
N GLU A 27 17.38 5.32 -6.64
CA GLU A 27 18.83 5.10 -6.66
C GLU A 27 19.58 6.44 -6.61
N ASP A 28 20.68 6.47 -5.86
CA ASP A 28 21.53 7.66 -5.64
C ASP A 28 22.31 8.09 -6.89
N VAL A 29 22.46 7.16 -7.83
CA VAL A 29 23.30 7.27 -9.02
C VAL A 29 22.46 7.03 -10.27
N ASP A 30 22.78 7.69 -11.38
CA ASP A 30 22.12 7.44 -12.67
C ASP A 30 22.74 6.24 -13.42
N ALA A 31 22.17 5.90 -14.58
CA ALA A 31 22.65 4.81 -15.43
C ALA A 31 24.11 4.98 -15.93
N ARG A 32 24.69 6.18 -15.77
CA ARG A 32 26.07 6.51 -16.18
C ARG A 32 27.04 6.54 -15.00
N GLY A 33 26.60 6.20 -13.80
CA GLY A 33 27.44 6.23 -12.60
C GLY A 33 27.58 7.63 -12.00
N VAL A 34 26.83 8.63 -12.47
CA VAL A 34 26.90 10.01 -11.97
C VAL A 34 25.90 10.22 -10.85
N ARG A 35 26.33 10.91 -9.78
CA ARG A 35 25.46 11.24 -8.65
C ARG A 35 24.29 12.10 -9.14
N ARG A 36 23.06 11.66 -8.86
CA ARG A 36 21.88 12.38 -9.34
C ARG A 36 21.77 13.77 -8.72
N ALA A 37 21.44 14.75 -9.56
CA ALA A 37 21.16 16.11 -9.12
C ALA A 37 20.02 16.10 -8.08
N GLY A 38 20.19 16.83 -6.99
CA GLY A 38 19.18 16.89 -5.92
C GLY A 38 19.21 15.71 -4.93
N GLY A 39 20.29 14.93 -4.85
CA GLY A 39 20.41 13.80 -3.91
C GLY A 39 20.05 14.14 -2.45
N LEU A 40 20.45 15.32 -1.94
CA LEU A 40 20.05 15.76 -0.58
C LEU A 40 18.54 15.97 -0.44
N LYS A 41 17.91 16.63 -1.43
CA LYS A 41 16.45 16.88 -1.46
C LYS A 41 15.68 15.58 -1.59
N ASN A 42 16.15 14.66 -2.45
CA ASN A 42 15.55 13.34 -2.64
C ASN A 42 15.66 12.48 -1.37
N LYS A 43 16.80 12.54 -0.67
CA LYS A 43 16.97 11.87 0.62
C LYS A 43 16.00 12.38 1.68
N LEU A 44 15.82 13.70 1.77
CA LEU A 44 14.85 14.29 2.70
C LEU A 44 13.42 13.89 2.32
N ARG A 45 13.04 13.98 1.04
CA ARG A 45 11.73 13.55 0.53
C ARG A 45 11.45 12.08 0.85
N LYS A 46 12.43 11.19 0.66
CA LYS A 46 12.31 9.76 0.99
C LYS A 46 12.01 9.55 2.47
N ARG A 47 12.73 10.23 3.37
CA ARG A 47 12.50 10.14 4.82
C ARG A 47 11.12 10.62 5.22
N ILE A 48 10.69 11.75 4.66
CA ILE A 48 9.35 12.30 4.91
C ILE A 48 8.27 11.35 4.37
N SER A 49 8.43 10.83 3.16
CA SER A 49 7.49 9.86 2.57
C SER A 49 7.39 8.58 3.39
N GLN A 50 8.50 8.06 3.91
CA GLN A 50 8.50 6.88 4.80
C GLN A 50 7.82 7.18 6.13
N ALA A 51 8.05 8.35 6.71
CA ALA A 51 7.44 8.75 7.98
C ALA A 51 5.93 8.98 7.87
N ASN A 52 5.44 9.39 6.69
CA ASN A 52 4.02 9.62 6.40
C ASN A 52 3.39 8.47 5.59
N ALA A 53 4.03 7.29 5.55
CA ALA A 53 3.44 6.13 4.91
C ALA A 53 2.33 5.60 5.83
N GLU A 54 1.11 6.08 5.61
CA GLU A 54 -0.07 5.65 6.36
C GLU A 54 -0.62 4.34 5.79
N SER A 55 -0.81 3.36 6.67
CA SER A 55 -1.50 2.12 6.31
C SER A 55 -2.99 2.41 6.21
N ILE A 56 -3.50 2.55 4.99
CA ILE A 56 -4.94 2.65 4.72
C ILE A 56 -5.64 1.42 5.28
N ALA A 57 -6.62 1.63 6.16
CA ALA A 57 -7.44 0.56 6.71
C ALA A 57 -8.26 -0.10 5.59
N LYS A 58 -8.46 -1.41 5.68
CA LYS A 58 -9.29 -2.12 4.71
C LYS A 58 -10.72 -1.56 4.77
N PRO A 59 -11.38 -1.27 3.63
CA PRO A 59 -12.79 -0.92 3.62
C PRO A 59 -13.63 -2.01 4.28
N THR A 60 -14.53 -1.59 5.15
CA THR A 60 -15.46 -2.45 5.86
C THR A 60 -16.61 -2.84 4.94
N VAL A 61 -17.38 -3.86 5.35
CA VAL A 61 -18.58 -4.29 4.63
C VAL A 61 -19.63 -3.17 4.59
N ASN A 62 -19.65 -2.25 5.56
CA ASN A 62 -20.55 -1.11 5.54
C ASN A 62 -20.10 -0.07 4.50
N ASP A 63 -18.80 0.21 4.40
CA ASP A 63 -18.26 1.14 3.39
C ASP A 63 -18.59 0.67 1.96
N LEU A 64 -18.56 -0.64 1.71
CA LEU A 64 -18.94 -1.21 0.41
C LEU A 64 -20.42 -1.01 0.08
N LYS A 65 -21.31 -1.17 1.06
CA LYS A 65 -22.75 -0.98 0.87
C LYS A 65 -23.12 0.45 0.54
N GLU A 66 -22.39 1.42 1.08
CA GLU A 66 -22.60 2.84 0.76
C GLU A 66 -22.30 3.16 -0.71
N ILE A 67 -21.36 2.45 -1.34
CA ILE A 67 -20.94 2.68 -2.73
C ILE A 67 -21.91 2.01 -3.73
N GLU A 68 -22.51 0.87 -3.39
CA GLU A 68 -23.42 0.11 -4.27
C GLU A 68 -24.75 0.83 -4.58
N HIS A 69 -25.10 1.87 -3.81
CA HIS A 69 -26.35 2.63 -3.96
C HIS A 69 -26.18 3.95 -4.74
N HIS A 70 -25.02 4.18 -5.38
CA HIS A 70 -24.71 5.38 -6.16
C HIS A 70 -24.63 5.15 -7.66
#